data_AF-A0A4R8ZDG9-F1
#
_entry.id   AF-A0A4R8ZDG9-F1
#
_cell.length_a   1.000
_cell.length_b   1.000
_cell.length_c   1.000
_cell.angle_alpha   90.00
_cell.angle_beta   90.00
_cell.angle_gamma   90.00
#
_symmetry.space_group_name_H-M   'P 1'
#
loop_
_entity.id
_entity.type
_entity.pdbx_description
1 polymer ?
#
loop_
_entity_poly.entity_id
_entity_poly.type
_entity_poly.pdbx_seq_one_letter_code
_entity_poly.pdbx_strand_id
1 'polypeptide(L)'
;MFVITADQIDSRNDHDRAREMIARLVDQSPHAFSLPPDQTAGDEIQLLVSTARPTLDAILTLHRSGHWSVGLGVGTVRTPLPASTRQATGGAFIAAREAVLRAKKTEAHFALDVGQADATAPGIEALLTMLLLLRQRRSPQGWQAGDLFESGLAQTDIADRLGITTGAVSQRLKAAQYRVEQAARPALVRLLEQLDAGPNTGPNETEPA
;
A
#
# COMPACT_ATOMS: atom_id res chain seq x y z
N MET A 1 -9.50 -10.48 2.84
CA MET A 1 -9.74 -9.11 2.36
C MET A 1 -8.76 -8.14 3.00
N PHE A 2 -8.42 -7.07 2.27
CA PHE A 2 -7.56 -5.99 2.76
C PHE A 2 -8.37 -4.72 2.97
N VAL A 3 -8.15 -4.06 4.09
CA VAL A 3 -8.67 -2.72 4.38
C VAL A 3 -7.49 -1.78 4.60
N ILE A 4 -7.48 -0.65 3.91
CA ILE A 4 -6.52 0.41 4.17
C ILE A 4 -7.28 1.57 4.80
N THR A 5 -6.83 1.99 5.98
CA THR A 5 -7.24 3.26 6.59
C THR A 5 -6.06 4.21 6.50
N ALA A 6 -6.24 5.36 5.85
CA ALA A 6 -5.21 6.38 5.77
C ALA A 6 -5.70 7.70 6.37
N ASP A 7 -4.94 8.26 7.30
CA ASP A 7 -5.26 9.46 8.05
C ASP A 7 -4.25 10.55 7.72
N GLN A 8 -4.72 11.76 7.42
CA GLN A 8 -3.84 12.82 6.94
C GLN A 8 -2.97 13.36 8.07
N ILE A 9 -1.68 13.46 7.81
CA ILE A 9 -0.70 13.98 8.77
C ILE A 9 -0.95 15.48 8.93
N ASP A 10 -1.02 15.92 10.20
CA ASP A 10 -1.17 17.32 10.60
C ASP A 10 -2.40 18.04 9.97
N SER A 11 -3.51 17.32 9.80
CA SER A 11 -4.72 17.82 9.14
C SER A 11 -5.38 19.03 9.78
N ARG A 12 -5.07 19.35 11.04
CA ARG A 12 -5.57 20.57 11.70
C ARG A 12 -4.94 21.84 11.14
N ASN A 13 -3.75 21.72 10.53
CA ASN A 13 -2.95 22.83 10.03
C ASN A 13 -2.74 22.78 8.50
N ASP A 14 -3.29 21.78 7.81
CA ASP A 14 -3.19 21.61 6.36
C ASP A 14 -4.60 21.56 5.72
N HIS A 15 -4.68 21.71 4.41
CA HIS A 15 -5.94 21.55 3.69
C HIS A 15 -6.31 20.07 3.55
N ASP A 16 -7.60 19.77 3.40
CA ASP A 16 -8.09 18.42 3.15
C ASP A 16 -7.60 17.90 1.78
N ARG A 17 -6.95 16.72 1.78
CA ARG A 17 -6.39 16.03 0.60
C ARG A 17 -7.17 14.76 0.23
N ALA A 18 -8.19 14.38 1.00
CA ALA A 18 -8.89 13.09 0.86
C ALA A 18 -9.51 12.91 -0.52
N ARG A 19 -10.25 13.92 -1.00
CA ARG A 19 -10.92 13.86 -2.30
C ARG A 19 -9.93 13.70 -3.46
N GLU A 20 -8.84 14.46 -3.45
CA GLU A 20 -7.80 14.38 -4.50
C GLU A 20 -7.12 13.01 -4.48
N MET A 21 -6.77 12.52 -3.29
CA MET A 21 -6.13 11.21 -3.14
C MET A 21 -7.06 10.07 -3.58
N ILE A 22 -8.35 10.10 -3.22
CA ILE A 22 -9.35 9.12 -3.69
C ILE A 22 -9.45 9.14 -5.21
N ALA A 23 -9.56 10.31 -5.83
CA ALA A 23 -9.63 10.43 -7.28
C ALA A 23 -8.38 9.82 -7.96
N ARG A 24 -7.20 10.07 -7.41
CA ARG A 24 -5.93 9.51 -7.91
C ARG A 24 -5.87 7.99 -7.78
N LEU A 25 -6.30 7.44 -6.66
CA LEU A 25 -6.33 5.99 -6.42
C LEU A 25 -7.29 5.29 -7.39
N VAL A 26 -8.47 5.87 -7.63
CA VAL A 26 -9.45 5.36 -8.59
C VAL A 26 -8.94 5.44 -10.02
N ASP A 27 -8.32 6.55 -10.43
CA ASP A 27 -7.75 6.72 -11.77
C ASP A 27 -6.64 5.68 -12.06
N GLN A 28 -5.79 5.40 -11.08
CA GLN A 28 -4.72 4.40 -11.21
C GLN A 28 -5.22 2.96 -11.21
N SER A 29 -6.35 2.67 -10.57
CA SER A 29 -6.86 1.31 -10.40
C SER A 29 -8.39 1.26 -10.31
N PRO A 30 -9.12 1.50 -11.42
CA PRO A 30 -10.57 1.65 -11.41
C PRO A 30 -11.36 0.43 -10.92
N HIS A 31 -10.77 -0.76 -11.01
CA HIS A 31 -11.41 -2.04 -10.68
C HIS A 31 -10.82 -2.71 -9.43
N ALA A 32 -9.96 -2.02 -8.69
CA ALA A 32 -9.29 -2.60 -7.53
C ALA A 32 -10.18 -2.71 -6.28
N PHE A 33 -11.16 -1.83 -6.16
CA PHE A 33 -11.89 -1.63 -4.91
C PHE A 33 -13.21 -2.40 -4.90
N SER A 34 -13.47 -3.16 -3.83
CA SER A 34 -14.72 -3.91 -3.68
C SER A 34 -15.92 -3.02 -3.35
N LEU A 35 -15.65 -1.83 -2.79
CA LEU A 35 -16.55 -0.71 -2.64
C LEU A 35 -15.78 0.57 -3.01
N PRO A 36 -16.42 1.63 -3.52
CA PRO A 36 -15.71 2.89 -3.80
C PRO A 36 -14.93 3.38 -2.58
N PRO A 37 -13.66 3.80 -2.72
CA PRO A 37 -12.94 4.45 -1.63
C PRO A 37 -13.75 5.63 -1.09
N ASP A 38 -13.76 5.77 0.23
CA ASP A 38 -14.66 6.71 0.90
C ASP A 38 -13.87 7.56 1.90
N GLN A 39 -14.29 8.82 2.06
CA GLN A 39 -13.79 9.70 3.11
C GLN A 39 -14.67 9.52 4.35
N THR A 40 -14.05 9.19 5.47
CA THR A 40 -14.78 9.05 6.74
C THR A 40 -14.85 10.38 7.46
N ALA A 41 -15.02 10.39 8.79
CA ALA A 41 -15.16 11.65 9.52
C ALA A 41 -13.83 12.39 9.55
N GLY A 42 -13.78 13.58 8.93
CA GLY A 42 -12.59 14.42 8.86
C GLY A 42 -11.79 14.13 7.58
N ASP A 43 -10.50 13.92 7.74
CA ASP A 43 -9.46 13.79 6.73
C ASP A 43 -9.03 12.33 6.48
N GLU A 44 -9.67 11.36 7.12
CA GLU A 44 -9.39 9.94 6.95
C GLU A 44 -10.08 9.38 5.69
N ILE A 45 -9.36 8.53 4.95
CA ILE A 45 -9.88 7.75 3.82
C ILE A 45 -9.83 6.26 4.14
N GLN A 46 -10.83 5.53 3.65
CA GLN A 46 -10.93 4.08 3.77
C GLN A 46 -11.05 3.42 2.39
N LEU A 47 -10.30 2.33 2.22
CA LEU A 47 -10.27 1.54 1.00
C LEU A 47 -10.54 0.07 1.36
N LEU A 48 -11.40 -0.60 0.59
CA LEU A 48 -11.65 -2.03 0.69
C LEU A 48 -11.19 -2.72 -0.60
N VAL A 49 -10.22 -3.62 -0.48
CA VAL A 49 -9.54 -4.26 -1.62
C VAL A 49 -9.56 -5.78 -1.42
N SER A 50 -9.84 -6.53 -2.50
CA SER A 50 -9.95 -7.99 -2.45
C SER A 50 -8.67 -8.73 -2.86
N THR A 51 -7.67 -8.04 -3.40
CA THR A 51 -6.45 -8.65 -3.95
C THR A 51 -5.19 -7.92 -3.48
N ALA A 52 -4.10 -8.67 -3.29
CA ALA A 52 -2.87 -8.14 -2.68
C ALA A 52 -2.13 -7.12 -3.55
N ARG A 53 -2.14 -7.29 -4.87
CA ARG A 53 -1.41 -6.39 -5.78
C ARG A 53 -1.94 -4.95 -5.73
N PRO A 54 -3.25 -4.70 -5.92
CA PRO A 54 -3.79 -3.35 -5.76
C PRO A 54 -3.68 -2.80 -4.33
N THR A 55 -3.69 -3.66 -3.30
CA THR A 55 -3.40 -3.24 -1.92
C THR A 55 -2.00 -2.64 -1.81
N LEU A 56 -0.98 -3.35 -2.31
CA LEU A 56 0.39 -2.84 -2.32
C LEU A 56 0.49 -1.54 -3.13
N ASP A 57 -0.07 -1.51 -4.34
CA ASP A 57 -0.02 -0.33 -5.20
C ASP A 57 -0.69 0.89 -4.53
N ALA A 58 -1.83 0.72 -3.85
CA ALA A 58 -2.49 1.77 -3.08
C ALA A 58 -1.63 2.29 -1.91
N ILE A 59 -1.01 1.40 -1.12
CA ILE A 59 -0.08 1.78 -0.05
C ILE A 59 1.09 2.59 -0.61
N LEU A 60 1.66 2.12 -1.74
CA LEU A 60 2.77 2.81 -2.39
C LEU A 60 2.39 4.20 -2.90
N THR A 61 1.15 4.38 -3.41
CA THR A 61 0.62 5.67 -3.86
C THR A 61 0.38 6.62 -2.69
N LEU A 62 -0.27 6.14 -1.62
CA LEU A 62 -0.52 6.93 -0.41
C LEU A 62 0.79 7.44 0.21
N HIS A 63 1.71 6.51 0.47
CA HIS A 63 3.00 6.83 1.09
C HIS A 63 3.84 7.76 0.22
N ARG A 64 3.77 7.65 -1.11
CA ARG A 64 4.53 8.54 -2.01
C ARG A 64 4.15 10.01 -1.86
N SER A 65 2.90 10.31 -1.51
CA SER A 65 2.47 11.69 -1.32
C SER A 65 3.05 12.32 -0.04
N GLY A 66 3.49 11.52 0.94
CA GLY A 66 4.09 12.03 2.18
C GLY A 66 3.09 12.68 3.15
N HIS A 67 1.79 12.58 2.89
CA HIS A 67 0.75 13.26 3.67
C HIS A 67 -0.12 12.31 4.52
N TRP A 68 0.18 11.01 4.56
CA TRP A 68 -0.71 10.02 5.15
C TRP A 68 0.02 9.11 6.14
N SER A 69 -0.60 8.89 7.30
CA SER A 69 -0.35 7.69 8.09
C SER A 69 -1.23 6.57 7.56
N VAL A 70 -0.65 5.43 7.22
CA VAL A 70 -1.31 4.33 6.51
C VAL A 70 -1.37 3.08 7.40
N GLY A 71 -2.58 2.66 7.76
CA GLY A 71 -2.85 1.38 8.42
C GLY A 71 -3.40 0.36 7.44
N LEU A 72 -2.71 -0.78 7.30
CA LEU A 72 -3.20 -1.93 6.56
C LEU A 72 -3.79 -2.96 7.54
N GLY A 73 -5.07 -3.26 7.40
CA GLY A 73 -5.74 -4.37 8.07
C GLY A 73 -5.99 -5.53 7.13
N VAL A 74 -5.69 -6.75 7.56
CA VAL A 74 -5.96 -7.98 6.79
C VAL A 74 -6.90 -8.90 7.57
N GLY A 75 -7.91 -9.45 6.92
CA GLY A 75 -8.81 -10.43 7.56
C GLY A 75 -10.23 -10.45 7.00
N THR A 76 -11.17 -10.82 7.86
CA THR A 76 -12.58 -10.99 7.49
C THR A 76 -13.30 -9.65 7.33
N VAL A 77 -14.27 -9.61 6.42
CA VAL A 77 -15.21 -8.50 6.23
C VAL A 77 -16.62 -9.09 6.29
N ARG A 78 -17.53 -8.43 7.01
CA ARG A 78 -18.90 -8.88 7.17
C ARG A 78 -19.64 -8.77 5.84
N THR A 79 -20.27 -9.86 5.42
CA THR A 79 -21.08 -9.95 4.20
C THR A 79 -22.57 -10.10 4.54
N PRO A 80 -23.49 -9.67 3.65
CA PRO A 80 -23.24 -8.97 2.39
C PRO A 80 -22.62 -7.57 2.61
N LEU A 81 -21.87 -7.09 1.62
CA LEU A 81 -21.28 -5.75 1.69
C LEU A 81 -22.39 -4.69 1.71
N PRO A 82 -22.24 -3.62 2.52
CA PRO A 82 -23.20 -2.52 2.57
C PRO A 82 -23.06 -1.60 1.35
N ALA A 83 -23.86 -0.52 1.34
CA ALA A 83 -23.88 0.43 0.23
C ALA A 83 -22.61 1.31 0.12
N SER A 84 -21.86 1.47 1.20
CA SER A 84 -20.62 2.29 1.21
C SER A 84 -19.53 1.73 2.12
N THR A 85 -18.28 2.07 1.81
CA THR A 85 -17.10 1.60 2.55
C THR A 85 -17.17 1.97 4.03
N ARG A 86 -17.60 3.19 4.37
CA ARG A 86 -17.73 3.63 5.76
C ARG A 86 -18.77 2.88 6.60
N GLN A 87 -19.70 2.17 5.97
CA GLN A 87 -20.70 1.32 6.65
C GLN A 87 -20.21 -0.13 6.83
N ALA A 88 -19.14 -0.52 6.12
CA ALA A 88 -18.60 -1.86 6.18
C ALA A 88 -17.85 -2.09 7.49
N THR A 89 -17.86 -3.34 7.96
CA THR A 89 -17.22 -3.75 9.21
C THR A 89 -16.62 -5.14 9.06
N GLY A 90 -15.77 -5.53 10.00
CA GLY A 90 -15.14 -6.85 10.06
C GLY A 90 -13.77 -6.80 10.72
N GLY A 91 -13.14 -7.96 10.88
CA GLY A 91 -11.79 -8.05 11.47
C GLY A 91 -10.77 -7.21 10.73
N ALA A 92 -10.84 -7.13 9.40
CA ALA A 92 -9.94 -6.30 8.59
C ALA A 92 -10.09 -4.80 8.88
N PHE A 93 -11.33 -4.30 9.08
CA PHE A 93 -11.56 -2.89 9.41
C PHE A 93 -11.06 -2.50 10.80
N ILE A 94 -11.25 -3.39 11.78
CA ILE A 94 -10.74 -3.20 13.14
C ILE A 94 -9.20 -3.19 13.12
N ALA A 95 -8.60 -4.17 12.45
CA ALA A 95 -7.15 -4.26 12.25
C ALA A 95 -6.57 -3.01 11.56
N ALA A 96 -7.21 -2.52 10.49
CA ALA A 96 -6.75 -1.32 9.78
C ALA A 96 -6.79 -0.07 10.67
N ARG A 97 -7.79 0.02 11.55
CA ARG A 97 -7.91 1.11 12.53
C ARG A 97 -6.80 1.06 13.58
N GLU A 98 -6.51 -0.11 14.14
CA GLU A 98 -5.39 -0.26 15.10
C GLU A 98 -4.04 0.01 14.42
N ALA A 99 -3.88 -0.48 13.19
CA ALA A 99 -2.70 -0.22 12.37
C ALA A 99 -2.49 1.29 12.15
N VAL A 100 -3.50 2.06 11.72
CA VAL A 100 -3.29 3.49 11.42
C VAL A 100 -2.94 4.29 12.69
N LEU A 101 -3.47 3.91 13.85
CA LEU A 101 -3.12 4.53 15.13
C LEU A 101 -1.66 4.26 15.52
N ARG A 102 -1.13 3.06 15.21
CA ARG A 102 0.30 2.74 15.36
C ARG A 102 1.14 3.49 14.35
N ALA A 103 0.72 3.52 13.08
CA ALA A 103 1.44 4.13 11.96
C ALA A 103 1.87 5.57 12.28
N LYS A 104 0.99 6.35 12.92
CA LYS A 104 1.24 7.74 13.36
C LYS A 104 2.49 7.94 14.22
N LYS A 105 2.99 6.87 14.86
CA LYS A 105 4.16 6.89 15.77
C LYS A 105 5.42 6.31 15.12
N THR A 106 5.34 5.85 13.87
CA THR A 106 6.44 5.19 13.16
C THR A 106 7.13 6.15 12.20
N GLU A 107 8.41 5.92 11.91
CA GLU A 107 9.16 6.71 10.92
C GLU A 107 8.57 6.60 9.51
N ALA A 108 8.10 5.41 9.13
CA ALA A 108 7.53 5.15 7.80
C ALA A 108 6.06 5.58 7.68
N HIS A 109 5.44 6.11 8.74
CA HIS A 109 4.00 6.39 8.76
C HIS A 109 3.15 5.21 8.27
N PHE A 110 3.57 3.98 8.60
CA PHE A 110 2.94 2.75 8.15
C PHE A 110 2.89 1.72 9.26
N ALA A 111 1.82 0.94 9.29
CA ALA A 111 1.68 -0.24 10.12
C ALA A 111 0.71 -1.22 9.46
N LEU A 112 0.86 -2.50 9.81
CA LEU A 112 0.02 -3.60 9.38
C LEU A 112 -0.54 -4.31 10.63
N ASP A 113 -1.80 -4.71 10.57
CA ASP A 113 -2.43 -5.53 11.59
C ASP A 113 -3.32 -6.60 10.95
N VAL A 114 -3.62 -7.64 11.71
CA VAL A 114 -4.38 -8.81 11.24
C VAL A 114 -5.56 -9.08 12.16
N GLY A 115 -6.72 -9.41 11.59
CA GLY A 115 -7.93 -9.69 12.36
C GLY A 115 -7.86 -10.96 13.21
N GLN A 116 -6.89 -11.83 12.93
CA GLN A 116 -6.53 -13.01 13.72
C GLN A 116 -5.02 -13.07 13.86
N ALA A 117 -4.51 -13.52 15.01
CA ALA A 117 -3.09 -13.56 15.28
C ALA A 117 -2.34 -14.39 14.21
N ASP A 118 -1.35 -13.77 13.58
CA ASP A 118 -0.49 -14.38 12.57
C ASP A 118 0.97 -14.07 12.89
N ALA A 119 1.80 -15.12 13.07
CA ALA A 119 3.20 -14.97 13.45
C ALA A 119 4.07 -14.33 12.35
N THR A 120 3.61 -14.33 11.11
CA THR A 120 4.33 -13.76 9.95
C THR A 120 4.07 -12.27 9.78
N ALA A 121 2.96 -11.74 10.32
CA ALA A 121 2.54 -10.35 10.14
C ALA A 121 3.64 -9.32 10.51
N PRO A 122 4.38 -9.44 11.63
CA PRO A 122 5.45 -8.49 11.95
C PRO A 122 6.60 -8.51 10.94
N GLY A 123 6.93 -9.69 10.39
CA GLY A 123 7.96 -9.81 9.35
C GLY A 123 7.55 -9.16 8.04
N ILE A 124 6.28 -9.31 7.65
CA ILE A 124 5.72 -8.66 6.45
C ILE A 124 5.69 -7.13 6.64
N GLU A 125 5.26 -6.65 7.81
CA GLU A 125 5.30 -5.22 8.16
C GLU A 125 6.71 -4.65 8.03
N ALA A 126 7.72 -5.34 8.56
CA ALA A 126 9.11 -4.90 8.48
C ALA A 126 9.63 -4.81 7.04
N LEU A 127 9.27 -5.77 6.18
CA LEU A 127 9.66 -5.76 4.76
C LEU A 127 8.98 -4.62 3.98
N LEU A 128 7.70 -4.37 4.23
CA LEU A 128 6.99 -3.22 3.67
C LEU A 128 7.61 -1.91 4.16
N THR A 129 7.86 -1.78 5.46
CA THR A 129 8.49 -0.62 6.09
C THR A 129 9.85 -0.32 5.44
N MET A 130 10.69 -1.34 5.22
CA MET A 130 11.97 -1.18 4.52
C MET A 130 11.79 -0.63 3.11
N LEU A 131 10.81 -1.14 2.33
CA LEU A 131 10.52 -0.62 1.00
C LEU A 131 10.03 0.83 1.04
N LEU A 132 9.16 1.17 2.00
CA LEU A 132 8.61 2.51 2.15
C LEU A 132 9.70 3.55 2.50
N LEU A 133 10.57 3.24 3.45
CA LEU A 133 11.71 4.10 3.82
C LEU A 133 12.72 4.24 2.67
N LEU A 134 12.96 3.17 1.90
CA LEU A 134 13.79 3.21 0.70
C LEU A 134 13.21 4.19 -0.34
N ARG A 135 11.89 4.16 -0.56
CA ARG A 135 11.19 5.07 -1.48
C ARG A 135 11.21 6.51 -0.98
N GLN A 136 11.11 6.74 0.33
CA GLN A 136 11.11 8.08 0.93
C GLN A 136 12.42 8.84 0.67
N ARG A 137 13.55 8.15 0.62
CA ARG A 137 14.88 8.74 0.37
C ARG A 137 15.15 9.07 -1.10
N ARG A 138 14.24 8.70 -2.00
CA ARG A 138 14.43 8.87 -3.45
C ARG A 138 14.35 10.34 -3.84
N SER A 139 15.36 10.81 -4.58
CA SER A 139 15.38 12.18 -5.09
C SER A 139 14.27 12.45 -6.12
N PRO A 140 13.88 13.71 -6.34
CA PRO A 140 12.91 14.06 -7.38
C PRO A 140 13.31 13.56 -8.77
N GLN A 141 14.59 13.62 -9.11
CA GLN A 141 15.12 13.12 -10.38
C GLN A 141 15.09 11.60 -10.47
N GLY A 142 15.28 10.92 -9.34
CA GLY A 142 15.13 9.47 -9.22
C GLY A 142 13.69 9.03 -9.43
N TRP A 143 12.73 9.75 -8.86
CA TRP A 143 11.30 9.55 -9.12
C TRP A 143 10.96 9.79 -10.59
N GLN A 144 11.37 10.91 -11.15
CA GLN A 144 11.08 11.26 -12.55
C GLN A 144 11.58 10.19 -13.54
N ALA A 145 12.81 9.72 -13.38
CA ALA A 145 13.34 8.64 -14.24
C ALA A 145 12.64 7.31 -13.97
N GLY A 146 12.33 7.01 -12.71
CA GLY A 146 11.63 5.80 -12.29
C GLY A 146 10.23 5.69 -12.87
N ASP A 147 9.44 6.76 -12.80
CA ASP A 147 8.06 6.78 -13.32
C ASP A 147 8.02 6.50 -14.83
N LEU A 148 8.93 7.12 -15.59
CA LEU A 148 9.02 6.88 -17.03
C LEU A 148 9.44 5.43 -17.32
N PHE A 149 10.37 4.89 -16.53
CA PHE A 149 10.79 3.50 -16.63
C PHE A 149 9.64 2.53 -16.31
N GLU A 150 8.82 2.82 -15.30
CA GLU A 150 7.65 2.04 -14.92
C GLU A 150 6.51 2.11 -15.94
N SER A 151 6.38 3.22 -16.68
CA SER A 151 5.49 3.28 -17.85
C SER A 151 5.98 2.48 -19.05
N GLY A 152 7.13 1.79 -18.95
CA GLY A 152 7.66 0.89 -19.97
C GLY A 152 8.59 1.53 -21.00
N LEU A 153 9.00 2.79 -20.81
CA LEU A 153 9.93 3.44 -21.74
C LEU A 153 11.34 2.84 -21.64
N ALA A 154 12.02 2.72 -22.78
CA ALA A 154 13.43 2.37 -22.80
C ALA A 154 14.29 3.53 -22.25
N GLN A 155 15.48 3.22 -21.70
CA GLN A 155 16.34 4.26 -21.12
C GLN A 155 16.80 5.32 -22.13
N THR A 156 16.86 4.99 -23.41
CA THR A 156 17.12 5.93 -24.52
C THR A 156 16.00 6.96 -24.64
N ASP A 157 14.75 6.51 -24.67
CA ASP A 157 13.58 7.39 -24.81
C ASP A 157 13.40 8.26 -23.55
N ILE A 158 13.73 7.71 -22.37
CA ILE A 158 13.77 8.48 -21.12
C ILE A 158 14.83 9.57 -21.20
N ALA A 159 16.01 9.26 -21.75
CA ALA A 159 17.12 10.20 -21.88
C ALA A 159 16.72 11.37 -22.79
N ASP A 160 16.11 11.07 -23.94
CA ASP A 160 15.61 12.06 -24.88
C ASP A 160 14.52 12.94 -24.25
N ARG A 161 13.54 12.33 -23.57
CA ARG A 161 12.46 13.04 -22.89
C ARG A 161 12.94 13.96 -21.76
N LEU A 162 14.01 13.57 -21.08
CA LEU A 162 14.57 14.34 -19.96
C LEU A 162 15.69 15.29 -20.37
N GLY A 163 16.13 15.27 -21.64
CA GLY A 163 17.25 16.07 -22.13
C GLY A 163 18.58 15.75 -21.45
N ILE A 164 18.81 14.47 -21.12
CA ILE A 164 20.04 13.98 -20.46
C ILE A 164 20.63 12.80 -21.22
N THR A 165 21.79 12.30 -20.79
CA THR A 165 22.39 11.09 -21.40
C THR A 165 21.75 9.81 -20.86
N THR A 166 21.77 8.72 -21.64
CA THR A 166 21.33 7.38 -21.16
C THR A 166 22.12 6.93 -19.93
N GLY A 167 23.41 7.28 -19.85
CA GLY A 167 24.23 7.03 -18.66
C GLY A 167 23.70 7.74 -17.41
N ALA A 168 23.24 9.00 -17.56
CA ALA A 168 22.61 9.74 -16.47
C ALA A 168 21.26 9.12 -16.05
N VAL A 169 20.45 8.62 -17.00
CA VAL A 169 19.23 7.84 -16.68
C VAL A 169 19.58 6.60 -15.86
N SER A 170 20.56 5.81 -16.32
CA SER A 170 21.01 4.61 -15.61
C SER A 170 21.49 4.91 -14.20
N GLN A 171 22.26 6.00 -14.02
CA GLN A 171 22.72 6.45 -12.72
C GLN A 171 21.56 6.88 -11.82
N ARG A 172 20.57 7.62 -12.35
CA ARG A 172 19.37 8.01 -11.59
C ARG A 172 18.55 6.79 -11.14
N LEU A 173 18.32 5.82 -12.03
CA LEU A 173 17.59 4.58 -11.70
C LEU A 173 18.35 3.74 -10.67
N LYS A 174 19.69 3.69 -10.75
CA LYS A 174 20.54 3.00 -9.77
C LYS A 174 20.48 3.69 -8.41
N ALA A 175 20.66 5.02 -8.37
CA ALA A 175 20.59 5.81 -7.14
C ALA A 175 19.20 5.73 -6.49
N ALA A 176 18.14 5.68 -7.30
CA ALA A 176 16.76 5.47 -6.86
C ALA A 176 16.45 4.03 -6.42
N GLN A 177 17.40 3.09 -6.60
CA GLN A 177 17.25 1.66 -6.33
C GLN A 177 16.02 1.03 -7.00
N TYR A 178 15.67 1.54 -8.19
CA TYR A 178 14.38 1.24 -8.81
C TYR A 178 14.23 -0.25 -9.19
N ARG A 179 15.31 -0.88 -9.68
CA ARG A 179 15.31 -2.32 -10.00
C ARG A 179 15.16 -3.21 -8.76
N VAL A 180 15.68 -2.76 -7.61
CA VAL A 180 15.55 -3.48 -6.33
C VAL A 180 14.10 -3.47 -5.89
N GLU A 181 13.44 -2.30 -5.94
CA GLU A 181 11.99 -2.19 -5.68
C GLU A 181 11.19 -3.10 -6.62
N GLN A 182 11.43 -3.04 -7.93
CA GLN A 182 10.69 -3.85 -8.92
C GLN A 182 10.84 -5.36 -8.67
N ALA A 183 12.04 -5.82 -8.29
CA ALA A 183 12.27 -7.22 -7.95
C ALA A 183 11.57 -7.64 -6.64
N ALA A 184 11.44 -6.73 -5.67
CA ALA A 184 10.81 -7.01 -4.38
C ALA A 184 9.27 -7.06 -4.46
N ARG A 185 8.65 -6.27 -5.33
CA ARG A 185 7.18 -6.13 -5.40
C ARG A 185 6.45 -7.47 -5.57
N PRO A 186 6.80 -8.38 -6.50
CA PRO A 186 6.12 -9.68 -6.62
C PRO A 186 6.21 -10.54 -5.36
N ALA A 187 7.30 -10.46 -4.60
CA ALA A 187 7.44 -11.19 -3.35
C ALA A 187 6.54 -10.61 -2.25
N LEU A 188 6.47 -9.28 -2.13
CA LEU A 188 5.58 -8.62 -1.18
C LEU A 188 4.11 -8.90 -1.47
N VAL A 189 3.71 -8.94 -2.75
CA VAL A 189 2.36 -9.35 -3.15
C VAL A 189 2.05 -10.76 -2.67
N ARG A 190 2.94 -11.73 -2.91
CA ARG A 190 2.74 -13.11 -2.43
C ARG A 190 2.64 -13.23 -0.91
N LEU A 191 3.43 -12.45 -0.18
CA LEU A 191 3.37 -12.42 1.28
C LEU A 191 2.02 -11.88 1.76
N LEU A 192 1.50 -10.84 1.12
CA LEU A 192 0.15 -10.32 1.40
C LEU A 192 -0.94 -11.32 1.04
N GLU A 193 -0.80 -12.07 -0.07
CA GLU A 193 -1.74 -13.15 -0.44
C GLU A 193 -1.76 -14.27 0.59
N GLN A 194 -0.59 -14.68 1.09
CA GLN A 194 -0.46 -15.68 2.16
C GLN A 194 -1.12 -15.22 3.45
N LEU A 195 -0.92 -13.95 3.81
CA LEU A 195 -1.53 -13.36 4.99
C LEU A 195 -3.07 -13.31 4.89
N ASP A 196 -3.59 -13.09 3.68
CA ASP A 196 -5.03 -13.02 3.45
C ASP A 196 -5.74 -14.38 3.44
N ALA A 197 -5.04 -15.42 2.98
CA ALA A 197 -5.54 -16.79 3.01
C ALA A 197 -5.68 -17.34 4.46
N GLY A 198 -5.05 -16.67 5.44
CA GLY A 198 -4.98 -17.11 6.83
C GLY A 198 -3.95 -18.24 7.02
N PRO A 199 -3.69 -18.66 8.27
CA PRO A 199 -2.80 -19.78 8.54
C PRO A 199 -3.35 -21.01 7.83
N ASN A 200 -2.58 -21.50 6.85
CA ASN A 200 -2.85 -22.73 6.13
C ASN A 200 -2.97 -23.83 7.19
N THR A 201 -4.19 -24.24 7.51
CA THR A 201 -4.42 -25.39 8.40
C THR A 201 -3.92 -26.58 7.61
N GLY A 202 -2.72 -27.06 7.95
CA GLY A 202 -2.18 -28.30 7.41
C GLY A 202 -3.20 -29.43 7.58
N PRO A 203 -3.14 -30.48 6.73
CA PRO A 203 -4.15 -31.51 6.70
C PRO A 203 -4.35 -32.10 8.10
N ASN A 204 -5.60 -32.13 8.56
CA ASN A 204 -6.06 -32.81 9.77
C ASN A 204 -5.28 -34.11 9.94
N GLU A 205 -4.44 -34.18 10.99
CA GLU A 205 -3.91 -35.45 11.45
C GLU A 205 -5.11 -36.27 11.94
N THR A 206 -5.48 -37.24 11.09
CA THR A 206 -6.03 -38.56 11.41
C THR A 206 -6.68 -38.72 12.78
N GLU A 207 -8.01 -38.82 12.76
CA GLU A 207 -8.84 -39.56 13.71
C GLU A 207 -8.18 -40.91 14.09
N PRO A 208 -7.96 -41.23 15.37
CA PRO A 208 -7.76 -42.60 15.78
C PRO A 208 -9.13 -43.27 16.01
N ALA A 209 -9.14 -44.55 15.64
CA ALA A 209 -10.27 -45.48 15.52
C ALA A 209 -11.10 -45.72 16.80
#